data_AF-U5D054-F1
#
_entry.id   AF-U5D054-F1
#
_cell.length_a   1.000
_cell.length_b   1.000
_cell.length_c   1.000
_cell.angle_alpha   90.00
_cell.angle_beta   90.00
_cell.angle_gamma   90.00
#
_symmetry.space_group_name_H-M   'P 1'
#
loop_
_entity.id
_entity.type
_entity.pdbx_description
1 polymer ?
#
loop_
_entity_poly.entity_id
_entity_poly.type
_entity_poly.pdbx_seq_one_letter_code
_entity_poly.pdbx_strand_id
1 'polypeptide(L)'
;MGVADEEGAARRFWVKFLRESVFASYSPFIVCLAAGNLELDTFRHYVAQDAHFLKCFARAYEMAEDCADDDDAKASICELRKGVLEELKMHESYAEEWGVDLVKESTPSSATTKYIDFLMATAAGKVEGGKGPSRIATPFEKTKIAAYTVGAMTPCMRLYAFLGKELQRFVNSADHQYKKWIDIYSSDSFEVAALQIEELLDKLSISLTGEELEVIERLYHQAMKLEIEFFSAQPISQKTLVPLSNVHKPSEQRLIIFSDFDLTCTVVDSSAILAEIAIRTAPKVEQNGSEQPIARQSSADLRNSWGALSQQYTEEYEQCVEDIVPSDEAEVFDYQGLCKALEHLSEFEKRANSRVNESGVLKGLNLEDIKRAGERLILQDGCTSFFQQIVKRKDELNADVHVLSYCWCGDLIRSAFSSGLLDVLSIHSNEFIYEGSVSTGGIVREVESPMDKSRVFKDVLESIGEPDKRVSVYIGDSVGDLLCLLEADVGIVIGSSSSLRRVGSKFGVSFVPLLSGVVKKQRDFLEDSCSSSNWKGLSGTLYTVSSWAEIHAFILGS
;
A
#
# COMPACT_ATOMS: atom_id res chain seq x y z
N MET A 1 -19.27 -18.81 18.04
CA MET A 1 -19.38 -18.92 16.57
C MET A 1 -20.30 -17.79 16.15
N GLY A 2 -19.73 -16.62 15.84
CA GLY A 2 -20.49 -15.37 15.78
C GLY A 2 -20.14 -14.56 14.54
N VAL A 3 -21.20 -14.04 13.90
CA VAL A 3 -21.25 -12.77 13.16
C VAL A 3 -20.26 -12.57 11.99
N ALA A 4 -19.97 -13.61 11.21
CA ALA A 4 -19.16 -13.49 9.99
C ALA A 4 -19.92 -13.87 8.69
N ASP A 5 -21.22 -14.14 8.77
CA ASP A 5 -21.99 -14.83 7.72
C ASP A 5 -23.09 -13.97 7.05
N GLU A 6 -23.08 -12.65 7.24
CA GLU A 6 -24.09 -11.73 6.67
C GLU A 6 -23.54 -10.73 5.63
N GLU A 7 -22.30 -10.87 5.16
CA GLU A 7 -21.80 -10.05 4.04
C GLU A 7 -21.91 -10.80 2.71
N GLY A 8 -22.58 -10.19 1.72
CA GLY A 8 -22.72 -10.70 0.36
C GLY A 8 -21.39 -10.95 -0.35
N ALA A 9 -21.40 -11.82 -1.36
CA ALA A 9 -20.21 -12.18 -2.14
C ALA A 9 -19.54 -10.95 -2.77
N ALA A 10 -20.32 -10.02 -3.32
CA ALA A 10 -19.83 -8.80 -3.94
C ALA A 10 -19.02 -7.94 -2.97
N ARG A 11 -19.59 -7.68 -1.77
CA ARG A 11 -18.91 -6.91 -0.71
C ARG A 11 -17.63 -7.58 -0.25
N ARG A 12 -17.67 -8.91 -0.04
CA ARG A 12 -16.50 -9.69 0.34
C ARG A 12 -15.37 -9.59 -0.68
N PHE A 13 -15.69 -9.70 -1.97
CA PHE A 13 -14.69 -9.57 -3.04
C PHE A 13 -14.14 -8.17 -3.13
N TRP A 14 -14.99 -7.14 -3.06
CA TRP A 14 -14.52 -5.75 -3.03
C TRP A 14 -13.57 -5.50 -1.85
N VAL A 15 -13.93 -5.90 -0.63
CA VAL A 15 -13.06 -5.73 0.55
C VAL A 15 -11.73 -6.47 0.37
N LYS A 16 -11.76 -7.68 -0.20
CA LYS A 16 -10.56 -8.50 -0.43
C LYS A 16 -9.59 -7.84 -1.43
N PHE A 17 -10.11 -7.25 -2.50
CA PHE A 17 -9.31 -6.66 -3.58
C PHE A 17 -9.25 -5.13 -3.54
N LEU A 18 -9.82 -4.49 -2.52
CA LEU A 18 -9.86 -3.02 -2.37
C LEU A 18 -8.47 -2.40 -2.49
N ARG A 19 -7.44 -3.06 -1.94
CA ARG A 19 -6.06 -2.55 -1.99
C ARG A 19 -5.51 -2.46 -3.41
N GLU A 20 -6.03 -3.25 -4.35
CA GLU A 20 -5.61 -3.16 -5.76
C GLU A 20 -6.11 -1.88 -6.43
N SER A 21 -7.27 -1.34 -6.00
CA SER A 21 -7.79 -0.07 -6.52
C SER A 21 -6.82 1.10 -6.37
N VAL A 22 -5.91 1.02 -5.38
CA VAL A 22 -4.84 2.00 -5.16
C VAL A 22 -3.94 2.14 -6.40
N PHE A 23 -3.63 1.04 -7.10
CA PHE A 23 -2.80 1.10 -8.30
C PHE A 23 -3.48 1.86 -9.44
N ALA A 24 -4.83 1.83 -9.53
CA ALA A 24 -5.57 2.68 -10.44
C ALA A 24 -5.51 4.15 -10.01
N SER A 25 -5.74 4.44 -8.72
CA SER A 25 -5.73 5.81 -8.16
C SER A 25 -4.39 6.53 -8.34
N TYR A 26 -3.28 5.80 -8.26
CA TYR A 26 -1.93 6.33 -8.45
C TYR A 26 -1.41 6.17 -9.89
N SER A 27 -2.25 5.72 -10.83
CA SER A 27 -1.86 5.70 -12.24
C SER A 27 -1.58 7.13 -12.73
N PRO A 28 -0.60 7.32 -13.64
CA PRO A 28 -0.29 8.66 -14.15
C PRO A 28 -1.51 9.34 -14.79
N PHE A 29 -2.37 8.56 -15.45
CA PHE A 29 -3.63 9.02 -16.01
C PHE A 29 -4.56 9.61 -14.94
N ILE A 30 -4.89 8.85 -13.89
CA ILE A 30 -5.81 9.29 -12.85
C ILE A 30 -5.25 10.48 -12.07
N VAL A 31 -3.95 10.48 -11.75
CA VAL A 31 -3.32 11.61 -11.03
C VAL A 31 -3.37 12.90 -11.85
N CYS A 32 -3.11 12.85 -13.16
CA CYS A 32 -3.21 14.03 -14.01
C CYS A 32 -4.66 14.48 -14.23
N LEU A 33 -5.60 13.53 -14.34
CA LEU A 33 -7.03 13.81 -14.43
C LEU A 33 -7.51 14.53 -13.17
N ALA A 34 -7.11 14.04 -11.99
CA ALA A 34 -7.43 14.62 -10.68
C ALA A 34 -6.78 16.00 -10.45
N ALA A 35 -5.58 16.20 -11.01
CA ALA A 35 -4.89 17.48 -10.97
C ALA A 35 -5.59 18.52 -11.87
N GLY A 36 -6.37 18.07 -12.86
CA GLY A 36 -7.07 18.91 -13.83
C GLY A 36 -6.20 19.30 -15.02
N ASN A 37 -5.07 18.62 -15.22
CA ASN A 37 -4.05 18.98 -16.21
C ASN A 37 -3.58 17.82 -17.09
N LEU A 38 -4.38 16.76 -17.19
CA LEU A 38 -4.21 15.74 -18.20
C LEU A 38 -4.28 16.37 -19.61
N GLU A 39 -3.48 15.88 -20.54
CA GLU A 39 -3.53 16.27 -21.94
C GLU A 39 -4.85 15.78 -22.56
N LEU A 40 -5.52 16.66 -23.30
CA LEU A 40 -6.83 16.35 -23.87
C LEU A 40 -6.77 15.17 -24.85
N ASP A 41 -5.67 15.00 -25.58
CA ASP A 41 -5.52 13.89 -26.53
C ASP A 41 -5.40 12.53 -25.83
N THR A 42 -4.77 12.47 -24.64
CA THR A 42 -4.80 11.28 -23.79
C THR A 42 -6.22 10.97 -23.33
N PHE A 43 -6.96 11.99 -22.89
CA PHE A 43 -8.36 11.80 -22.46
C PHE A 43 -9.26 11.32 -23.62
N ARG A 44 -9.08 11.89 -24.82
CA ARG A 44 -9.77 11.44 -26.04
C ARG A 44 -9.46 9.99 -26.38
N HIS A 45 -8.18 9.60 -26.28
CA HIS A 45 -7.78 8.20 -26.48
C HIS A 45 -8.46 7.29 -25.47
N TYR A 46 -8.46 7.64 -24.19
CA TYR A 46 -9.15 6.91 -23.14
C TYR A 46 -10.64 6.72 -23.47
N VAL A 47 -11.37 7.78 -23.81
CA VAL A 47 -12.80 7.69 -24.18
C VAL A 47 -13.00 6.83 -25.43
N ALA A 48 -12.08 6.87 -26.40
CA ALA A 48 -12.13 6.00 -27.57
C ALA A 48 -11.96 4.52 -27.23
N GLN A 49 -11.01 4.20 -26.35
CA GLN A 49 -10.80 2.83 -25.87
C GLN A 49 -11.98 2.34 -25.02
N ASP A 50 -12.52 3.21 -24.17
CA ASP A 50 -13.68 2.92 -23.33
C ASP A 50 -14.96 2.68 -24.15
N ALA A 51 -15.13 3.36 -25.29
CA ALA A 51 -16.24 3.06 -26.21
C ALA A 51 -16.21 1.62 -26.76
N HIS A 52 -15.03 1.03 -26.99
CA HIS A 52 -14.91 -0.39 -27.37
C HIS A 52 -15.30 -1.29 -26.19
N PHE A 53 -14.91 -0.89 -24.99
CA PHE A 53 -15.18 -1.60 -23.75
C PHE A 53 -16.68 -1.63 -23.42
N LEU A 54 -17.37 -0.49 -23.48
CA LEU A 54 -18.80 -0.39 -23.24
C LEU A 54 -19.63 -1.18 -24.26
N LYS A 55 -19.20 -1.26 -25.52
CA LYS A 55 -19.84 -2.14 -26.53
C LYS A 55 -19.73 -3.62 -26.16
N CYS A 56 -18.58 -4.03 -25.63
CA CYS A 56 -18.38 -5.36 -25.10
C CYS A 56 -19.25 -5.60 -23.85
N PHE A 57 -19.33 -4.64 -22.93
CA PHE A 57 -20.18 -4.72 -21.73
C PHE A 57 -21.66 -4.89 -22.07
N ALA A 58 -22.18 -4.10 -23.01
CA ALA A 58 -23.57 -4.22 -23.45
C ALA A 58 -23.88 -5.62 -23.99
N ARG A 59 -22.96 -6.21 -24.76
CA ARG A 59 -23.07 -7.57 -25.28
C ARG A 59 -22.94 -8.63 -24.19
N ALA A 60 -22.03 -8.44 -23.24
CA ALA A 60 -21.87 -9.36 -22.11
C ALA A 60 -23.13 -9.39 -21.25
N TYR A 61 -23.77 -8.24 -21.00
CA TYR A 61 -25.08 -8.20 -20.33
C TYR A 61 -26.17 -8.91 -21.13
N GLU A 62 -26.24 -8.72 -22.45
CA GLU A 62 -27.19 -9.44 -23.30
C GLU A 62 -27.01 -10.97 -23.18
N MET A 63 -25.76 -11.45 -23.22
CA MET A 63 -25.45 -12.87 -23.04
C MET A 63 -25.77 -13.37 -21.62
N ALA A 64 -25.56 -12.55 -20.59
CA ALA A 64 -25.91 -12.87 -19.22
C ALA A 64 -27.44 -12.93 -19.01
N GLU A 65 -28.19 -12.02 -19.64
CA GLU A 65 -29.66 -11.99 -19.65
C GLU A 65 -30.23 -13.29 -20.26
N ASP A 66 -29.70 -13.71 -21.41
CA ASP A 66 -30.07 -14.97 -22.08
C ASP A 66 -29.76 -16.22 -21.24
N CYS A 67 -28.82 -16.08 -20.30
CA CYS A 67 -28.39 -17.15 -19.41
C CYS A 67 -29.09 -17.13 -18.05
N ALA A 68 -29.71 -16.02 -17.65
CA ALA A 68 -30.45 -15.92 -16.40
C ALA A 68 -31.80 -16.65 -16.50
N ASP A 69 -32.16 -17.44 -15.49
CA ASP A 69 -33.46 -18.13 -15.45
C ASP A 69 -34.55 -17.27 -14.78
N ASP A 70 -34.16 -16.49 -13.76
CA ASP A 70 -35.03 -15.65 -12.94
C ASP A 70 -35.38 -14.32 -13.64
N ASP A 71 -36.68 -13.99 -13.72
CA ASP A 71 -37.16 -12.82 -14.44
C ASP A 71 -36.77 -11.49 -13.78
N ASP A 72 -36.67 -11.47 -12.45
CA ASP A 72 -36.16 -10.29 -11.72
C ASP A 72 -34.67 -10.06 -12.06
N ALA A 73 -33.85 -11.12 -12.11
CA ALA A 73 -32.45 -11.02 -12.50
C ALA A 73 -32.30 -10.54 -13.95
N LYS A 74 -33.13 -11.03 -14.88
CA LYS A 74 -33.16 -10.51 -16.27
C LYS A 74 -33.51 -9.03 -16.30
N ALA A 75 -34.50 -8.60 -15.53
CA ALA A 75 -34.89 -7.20 -15.45
C ALA A 75 -33.72 -6.33 -14.93
N SER A 76 -33.04 -6.75 -13.86
CA SER A 76 -31.84 -6.06 -13.35
C SER A 76 -30.73 -5.98 -14.39
N ILE A 77 -30.42 -7.08 -15.10
CA ILE A 77 -29.41 -7.09 -16.17
C ILE A 77 -29.80 -6.15 -17.31
N CYS A 78 -31.08 -6.14 -17.69
CA CYS A 78 -31.59 -5.29 -18.76
C CYS A 78 -31.48 -3.79 -18.40
N GLU A 79 -31.77 -3.41 -17.16
CA GLU A 79 -31.57 -2.03 -16.68
C GLU A 79 -30.09 -1.63 -16.66
N LEU A 80 -29.19 -2.50 -16.16
CA LEU A 80 -27.74 -2.26 -16.20
C LEU A 80 -27.24 -2.09 -17.65
N ARG A 81 -27.72 -2.91 -18.58
CA ARG A 81 -27.41 -2.79 -20.02
C ARG A 81 -27.90 -1.47 -20.59
N LYS A 82 -29.09 -0.99 -20.21
CA LYS A 82 -29.59 0.34 -20.65
C LYS A 82 -28.65 1.46 -20.21
N GLY A 83 -28.17 1.43 -18.96
CA GLY A 83 -27.20 2.40 -18.46
C GLY A 83 -25.93 2.47 -19.31
N VAL A 84 -25.36 1.30 -19.67
CA VAL A 84 -24.19 1.24 -20.57
C VAL A 84 -24.49 1.81 -21.96
N LEU A 85 -25.68 1.56 -22.50
CA LEU A 85 -26.08 2.11 -23.81
C LEU A 85 -26.32 3.63 -23.75
N GLU A 86 -26.72 4.17 -22.60
CA GLU A 86 -26.83 5.62 -22.39
C GLU A 86 -25.45 6.28 -22.28
N GLU A 87 -24.52 5.64 -21.58
CA GLU A 87 -23.12 6.09 -21.50
C GLU A 87 -22.43 6.08 -22.87
N LEU A 88 -22.63 5.03 -23.67
CA LEU A 88 -22.15 4.98 -25.06
C LEU A 88 -22.65 6.16 -25.90
N LYS A 89 -23.93 6.52 -25.79
CA LYS A 89 -24.49 7.69 -26.49
C LYS A 89 -23.86 8.99 -26.03
N MET A 90 -23.48 9.07 -24.75
CA MET A 90 -22.74 10.22 -24.22
C MET A 90 -21.32 10.30 -24.78
N HIS A 91 -20.63 9.17 -24.93
CA HIS A 91 -19.32 9.12 -25.57
C HIS A 91 -19.40 9.48 -27.06
N GLU A 92 -20.46 9.04 -27.76
CA GLU A 92 -20.75 9.45 -29.13
C GLU A 92 -20.99 10.96 -29.25
N SER A 93 -21.67 11.60 -28.30
CA SER A 93 -21.85 13.06 -28.35
C SER A 93 -20.55 13.83 -28.11
N TYR A 94 -19.65 13.36 -27.22
CA TYR A 94 -18.30 13.93 -27.10
C TYR A 94 -17.49 13.75 -28.38
N ALA A 95 -17.60 12.59 -29.04
CA ALA A 95 -16.96 12.30 -30.31
C ALA A 95 -17.36 13.31 -31.39
N GLU A 96 -18.66 13.59 -31.50
CA GLU A 96 -19.22 14.58 -32.43
C GLU A 96 -18.71 15.99 -32.13
N GLU A 97 -18.66 16.39 -30.85
CA GLU A 97 -18.10 17.69 -30.43
C GLU A 97 -16.61 17.83 -30.78
N TRP A 98 -15.85 16.74 -30.73
CA TRP A 98 -14.43 16.71 -31.11
C TRP A 98 -14.20 16.56 -32.62
N GLY A 99 -15.24 16.26 -33.39
CA GLY A 99 -15.16 16.03 -34.82
C GLY A 99 -14.46 14.72 -35.20
N VAL A 100 -14.51 13.70 -34.34
CA VAL A 100 -13.83 12.41 -34.51
C VAL A 100 -14.83 11.25 -34.40
N ASP A 101 -14.71 10.20 -35.21
CA ASP A 101 -15.42 8.92 -34.98
C ASP A 101 -14.54 8.03 -34.11
N LEU A 102 -14.79 8.03 -32.80
CA LEU A 102 -13.95 7.36 -31.79
C LEU A 102 -13.71 5.87 -32.08
N VAL A 103 -14.65 5.17 -32.71
CA VAL A 103 -14.57 3.71 -32.89
C VAL A 103 -14.07 3.34 -34.27
N LYS A 104 -14.39 4.11 -35.32
CA LYS A 104 -13.83 3.81 -36.66
C LYS A 104 -12.37 4.22 -36.79
N GLU A 105 -11.91 5.18 -36.01
CA GLU A 105 -10.56 5.74 -36.13
C GLU A 105 -9.58 5.24 -35.06
N SER A 106 -10.06 4.49 -34.05
CA SER A 106 -9.20 3.88 -33.02
C SER A 106 -9.22 2.35 -33.06
N THR A 107 -8.02 1.75 -33.12
CA THR A 107 -7.83 0.33 -32.86
C THR A 107 -7.76 0.09 -31.35
N PRO A 108 -8.42 -0.96 -30.81
CA PRO A 108 -8.27 -1.34 -29.41
C PRO A 108 -6.79 -1.56 -29.05
N SER A 109 -6.38 -1.02 -27.90
CA SER A 109 -5.05 -1.24 -27.33
C SER A 109 -4.87 -2.70 -26.91
N SER A 110 -3.64 -3.11 -26.62
CA SER A 110 -3.40 -4.46 -26.09
C SER A 110 -4.13 -4.69 -24.76
N ALA A 111 -4.18 -3.69 -23.87
CA ALA A 111 -4.86 -3.79 -22.59
C ALA A 111 -6.38 -3.94 -22.78
N THR A 112 -6.96 -3.08 -23.62
CA THR A 112 -8.38 -3.12 -23.96
C THR A 112 -8.78 -4.44 -24.62
N THR A 113 -7.96 -4.94 -25.55
CA THR A 113 -8.20 -6.23 -26.21
C THR A 113 -8.19 -7.39 -25.21
N LYS A 114 -7.19 -7.45 -24.32
CA LYS A 114 -7.10 -8.50 -23.29
C LYS A 114 -8.36 -8.53 -22.42
N TYR A 115 -8.87 -7.36 -22.04
CA TYR A 115 -10.05 -7.30 -21.19
C TYR A 115 -11.32 -7.69 -21.96
N ILE A 116 -11.51 -7.17 -23.17
CA ILE A 116 -12.63 -7.57 -24.04
C ILE A 116 -12.64 -9.09 -24.25
N ASP A 117 -11.49 -9.68 -24.57
CA ASP A 117 -11.37 -11.12 -24.79
C ASP A 117 -11.69 -11.93 -23.53
N PHE A 118 -11.21 -11.50 -22.37
CA PHE A 118 -11.53 -12.11 -21.08
C PHE A 118 -13.02 -12.08 -20.77
N LEU A 119 -13.67 -10.92 -20.92
CA LEU A 119 -15.09 -10.77 -20.61
C LEU A 119 -15.95 -11.56 -21.59
N MET A 120 -15.66 -11.49 -22.89
CA MET A 120 -16.40 -12.25 -23.91
C MET A 120 -16.20 -13.76 -23.77
N ALA A 121 -15.01 -14.22 -23.38
CA ALA A 121 -14.77 -15.64 -23.08
C ALA A 121 -15.60 -16.08 -21.86
N THR A 122 -15.63 -15.27 -20.80
CA THR A 122 -16.43 -15.53 -19.59
C THR A 122 -17.92 -15.60 -19.91
N ALA A 123 -18.44 -14.62 -20.65
CA ALA A 123 -19.84 -14.58 -21.10
C ALA A 123 -20.20 -15.76 -22.02
N ALA A 124 -19.25 -16.26 -22.81
CA ALA A 124 -19.42 -17.46 -23.63
C ALA A 124 -19.30 -18.77 -22.83
N GLY A 125 -19.12 -18.71 -21.50
CA GLY A 125 -18.97 -19.86 -20.61
C GLY A 125 -17.60 -20.54 -20.66
N LYS A 126 -16.57 -19.88 -21.22
CA LYS A 126 -15.19 -20.39 -21.27
C LYS A 126 -14.42 -19.93 -20.03
N VAL A 127 -14.67 -20.60 -18.91
CA VAL A 127 -14.01 -20.29 -17.63
C VAL A 127 -13.07 -21.44 -17.22
N GLU A 128 -11.81 -21.11 -16.91
CA GLU A 128 -10.82 -22.10 -16.46
C GLU A 128 -11.15 -22.66 -15.07
N GLY A 129 -11.00 -23.98 -14.90
CA GLY A 129 -11.29 -24.70 -13.66
C GLY A 129 -12.71 -25.31 -13.59
N GLY A 130 -13.61 -24.93 -14.50
CA GLY A 130 -14.82 -25.71 -14.76
C GLY A 130 -14.45 -26.97 -15.56
N LYS A 131 -15.09 -28.12 -15.28
CA LYS A 131 -15.04 -29.26 -16.22
C LYS A 131 -15.47 -28.72 -17.58
N GLY A 132 -14.57 -28.80 -18.57
CA GLY A 132 -14.70 -28.18 -19.89
C GLY A 132 -15.98 -28.55 -20.65
N PRO A 133 -16.17 -27.99 -21.86
CA PRO A 133 -17.46 -27.75 -22.50
C PRO A 133 -18.22 -29.04 -22.80
N SER A 134 -18.91 -29.56 -21.80
CA SER A 134 -19.83 -30.67 -21.94
C SER A 134 -21.20 -30.04 -22.01
N ARG A 135 -21.58 -29.55 -23.21
CA ARG A 135 -22.92 -29.03 -23.57
C ARG A 135 -23.68 -28.39 -22.41
N ILE A 136 -23.81 -27.06 -22.39
CA ILE A 136 -24.80 -26.35 -21.56
C ILE A 136 -26.14 -27.07 -21.71
N ALA A 137 -26.51 -27.89 -20.74
CA ALA A 137 -27.59 -28.87 -20.88
C ALA A 137 -28.77 -28.51 -19.97
N THR A 138 -28.53 -27.74 -18.92
CA THR A 138 -29.53 -27.41 -17.91
C THR A 138 -29.69 -25.90 -17.70
N PRO A 139 -30.89 -25.42 -17.32
CA PRO A 139 -31.10 -24.03 -16.90
C PRO A 139 -30.16 -23.60 -15.76
N PHE A 140 -29.84 -24.51 -14.84
CA PHE A 140 -28.88 -24.25 -13.77
C PHE A 140 -27.48 -23.91 -14.29
N GLU A 141 -26.97 -24.64 -15.28
CA GLU A 141 -25.66 -24.33 -15.90
C GLU A 141 -25.65 -22.99 -16.63
N LYS A 142 -26.79 -22.55 -17.17
CA LYS A 142 -26.92 -21.22 -17.77
C LYS A 142 -26.86 -20.12 -16.71
N THR A 143 -27.62 -20.23 -15.62
CA THR A 143 -27.61 -19.23 -14.55
C THR A 143 -26.21 -19.02 -13.96
N LYS A 144 -25.38 -20.08 -13.93
CA LYS A 144 -23.97 -19.97 -13.53
C LYS A 144 -23.15 -19.06 -14.44
N ILE A 145 -23.37 -19.13 -15.75
CA ILE A 145 -22.68 -18.25 -16.72
C ILE A 145 -23.10 -16.79 -16.49
N ALA A 146 -24.38 -16.54 -16.19
CA ALA A 146 -24.85 -15.20 -15.81
C ALA A 146 -24.12 -14.71 -14.55
N ALA A 147 -24.02 -15.54 -13.50
CA ALA A 147 -23.30 -15.21 -12.27
C ALA A 147 -21.81 -14.90 -12.51
N TYR A 148 -21.14 -15.72 -13.34
CA TYR A 148 -19.73 -15.53 -13.70
C TYR A 148 -19.50 -14.26 -14.51
N THR A 149 -20.40 -13.97 -15.44
CA THR A 149 -20.34 -12.75 -16.27
C THR A 149 -20.54 -11.51 -15.41
N VAL A 150 -21.60 -11.50 -14.58
CA VAL A 150 -21.85 -10.41 -13.63
C VAL A 150 -20.65 -10.22 -12.70
N GLY A 151 -20.10 -11.30 -12.14
CA GLY A 151 -18.93 -11.25 -11.27
C GLY A 151 -17.67 -10.67 -11.93
N ALA A 152 -17.48 -10.91 -13.24
CA ALA A 152 -16.41 -10.32 -14.04
C ALA A 152 -16.63 -8.83 -14.40
N MET A 153 -17.86 -8.33 -14.26
CA MET A 153 -18.25 -6.94 -14.59
C MET A 153 -18.40 -6.06 -13.34
N THR A 154 -18.79 -6.63 -12.20
CA THR A 154 -18.93 -5.93 -10.91
C THR A 154 -17.72 -5.06 -10.52
N PRO A 155 -16.46 -5.52 -10.61
CA PRO A 155 -15.31 -4.71 -10.18
C PRO A 155 -15.15 -3.42 -10.99
N CYS A 156 -15.48 -3.40 -12.29
CA CYS A 156 -15.47 -2.19 -13.11
C CYS A 156 -16.40 -1.12 -12.50
N MET A 157 -17.68 -1.46 -12.35
CA MET A 157 -18.69 -0.53 -11.82
C MET A 157 -18.32 0.00 -10.43
N ARG A 158 -17.87 -0.90 -9.54
CA ARG A 158 -17.47 -0.52 -8.18
C ARG A 158 -16.20 0.33 -8.15
N LEU A 159 -15.18 0.01 -8.96
CA LEU A 159 -13.94 0.77 -9.05
C LEU A 159 -14.19 2.20 -9.54
N TYR A 160 -14.99 2.37 -10.60
CA TYR A 160 -15.34 3.70 -11.11
C TYR A 160 -16.11 4.53 -10.09
N ALA A 161 -17.07 3.94 -9.37
CA ALA A 161 -17.79 4.62 -8.29
C ALA A 161 -16.85 5.06 -7.15
N PHE A 162 -15.89 4.20 -6.80
CA PHE A 162 -14.85 4.49 -5.82
C PHE A 162 -13.92 5.63 -6.28
N LEU A 163 -13.38 5.54 -7.49
CA LEU A 163 -12.50 6.56 -8.06
C LEU A 163 -13.22 7.90 -8.17
N GLY A 164 -14.45 7.94 -8.71
CA GLY A 164 -15.23 9.16 -8.80
C GLY A 164 -15.36 9.89 -7.46
N LYS A 165 -15.71 9.16 -6.39
CA LYS A 165 -15.83 9.72 -5.03
C LYS A 165 -14.50 10.21 -4.47
N GLU A 166 -13.41 9.46 -4.67
CA GLU A 166 -12.08 9.89 -4.22
C GLU A 166 -11.61 11.15 -4.97
N LEU A 167 -11.84 11.20 -6.29
CA LEU A 167 -11.43 12.31 -7.13
C LEU A 167 -12.24 13.59 -6.92
N GLN A 168 -13.50 13.48 -6.49
CA GLN A 168 -14.35 14.64 -6.20
C GLN A 168 -13.72 15.58 -5.17
N ARG A 169 -12.87 15.05 -4.27
CA ARG A 169 -12.13 15.84 -3.27
C ARG A 169 -11.10 16.79 -3.87
N PHE A 170 -10.67 16.55 -5.11
CA PHE A 170 -9.65 17.35 -5.80
C PHE A 170 -10.24 18.39 -6.76
N VAL A 171 -11.55 18.33 -7.01
CA VAL A 171 -12.27 19.31 -7.83
C VAL A 171 -12.40 20.62 -7.05
N ASN A 172 -11.51 21.56 -7.32
CA ASN A 172 -11.35 22.81 -6.55
C ASN A 172 -11.98 24.05 -7.21
N SER A 173 -12.43 23.92 -8.46
CA SER A 173 -12.98 25.03 -9.24
C SER A 173 -14.06 24.55 -10.19
N ALA A 174 -14.95 25.46 -10.58
CA ALA A 174 -15.94 25.19 -11.62
C ALA A 174 -15.27 24.94 -12.99
N ASP A 175 -14.06 25.46 -13.19
CA ASP A 175 -13.31 25.39 -14.45
C ASP A 175 -12.44 24.13 -14.56
N HIS A 176 -12.56 23.18 -13.62
CA HIS A 176 -11.80 21.92 -13.69
C HIS A 176 -12.17 21.14 -14.96
N GLN A 177 -11.20 20.96 -15.85
CA GLN A 177 -11.41 20.44 -17.21
C GLN A 177 -12.16 19.10 -17.26
N TYR A 178 -11.92 18.23 -16.28
CA TYR A 178 -12.52 16.88 -16.21
C TYR A 178 -13.68 16.75 -15.23
N LYS A 179 -14.22 17.89 -14.75
CA LYS A 179 -15.28 17.90 -13.72
C LYS A 179 -16.48 17.04 -14.11
N LYS A 180 -16.92 17.12 -15.37
CA LYS A 180 -18.10 16.38 -15.84
C LYS A 180 -17.94 14.86 -15.70
N TRP A 181 -16.77 14.33 -16.05
CA TRP A 181 -16.44 12.91 -15.88
C TRP A 181 -16.47 12.53 -14.40
N ILE A 182 -15.84 13.33 -13.54
CA ILE A 182 -15.78 13.06 -12.09
C ILE A 182 -17.19 13.13 -11.46
N ASP A 183 -18.01 14.12 -11.83
CA ASP A 183 -19.38 14.27 -11.35
C ASP A 183 -20.25 13.06 -11.72
N ILE A 184 -20.08 12.47 -12.92
CA ILE A 184 -20.85 11.29 -13.35
C ILE A 184 -20.55 10.10 -12.43
N TYR A 185 -19.27 9.73 -12.30
CA TYR A 185 -18.89 8.54 -11.52
C TYR A 185 -18.95 8.75 -10.00
N SER A 186 -18.98 9.99 -9.51
CA SER A 186 -19.23 10.31 -8.10
C SER A 186 -20.72 10.46 -7.76
N SER A 187 -21.61 10.44 -8.76
CA SER A 187 -23.05 10.69 -8.57
C SER A 187 -23.74 9.57 -7.79
N ASP A 188 -24.79 9.93 -7.05
CA ASP A 188 -25.64 8.96 -6.36
C ASP A 188 -26.29 7.96 -7.36
N SER A 189 -26.60 8.41 -8.58
CA SER A 189 -27.13 7.53 -9.63
C SER A 189 -26.14 6.45 -10.06
N PHE A 190 -24.85 6.77 -10.16
CA PHE A 190 -23.82 5.80 -10.53
C PHE A 190 -23.56 4.84 -9.36
N GLU A 191 -23.55 5.34 -8.12
CA GLU A 191 -23.49 4.49 -6.92
C GLU A 191 -24.66 3.50 -6.85
N VAL A 192 -25.88 3.93 -7.19
CA VAL A 192 -27.06 3.04 -7.26
C VAL A 192 -26.85 1.96 -8.33
N ALA A 193 -26.30 2.28 -9.50
CA ALA A 193 -26.00 1.28 -10.53
C ALA A 193 -24.91 0.28 -10.07
N ALA A 194 -23.88 0.77 -9.37
CA ALA A 194 -22.85 -0.09 -8.77
C ALA A 194 -23.43 -1.02 -7.69
N LEU A 195 -24.33 -0.53 -6.83
CA LEU A 195 -25.03 -1.37 -5.85
C LEU A 195 -25.96 -2.39 -6.52
N GLN A 196 -26.65 -2.01 -7.60
CA GLN A 196 -27.54 -2.91 -8.33
C GLN A 196 -26.80 -4.12 -8.91
N ILE A 197 -25.61 -3.94 -9.49
CA ILE A 197 -24.83 -5.08 -9.99
C ILE A 197 -24.28 -5.95 -8.85
N GLU A 198 -23.97 -5.37 -7.69
CA GLU A 198 -23.53 -6.12 -6.52
C GLU A 198 -24.66 -6.94 -5.90
N GLU A 199 -25.85 -6.36 -5.75
CA GLU A 199 -27.05 -7.07 -5.29
C GLU A 199 -27.43 -8.20 -6.25
N LEU A 200 -27.31 -7.96 -7.56
CA LEU A 200 -27.51 -9.00 -8.58
C LEU A 200 -26.47 -10.12 -8.45
N LEU A 201 -25.19 -9.79 -8.24
CA LEU A 201 -24.15 -10.79 -8.03
C LEU A 201 -24.45 -11.63 -6.78
N ASP A 202 -24.84 -10.99 -5.69
CA ASP A 202 -25.20 -11.66 -4.45
C ASP A 202 -26.38 -12.60 -4.66
N LYS A 203 -27.44 -12.14 -5.34
CA LYS A 203 -28.62 -12.95 -5.67
C LYS A 203 -28.25 -14.18 -6.50
N LEU A 204 -27.47 -14.00 -7.57
CA LEU A 204 -27.04 -15.09 -8.45
C LEU A 204 -26.09 -16.08 -7.75
N SER A 205 -25.40 -15.62 -6.69
CA SER A 205 -24.46 -16.41 -5.92
C SER A 205 -25.10 -17.33 -4.87
N ILE A 206 -26.36 -17.10 -4.47
CA ILE A 206 -27.05 -17.87 -3.41
C ILE A 206 -27.08 -19.38 -3.68
N SER A 207 -27.24 -19.76 -4.94
CA SER A 207 -27.39 -21.18 -5.34
C SER A 207 -26.08 -21.88 -5.69
N LEU A 208 -24.95 -21.17 -5.60
CA LEU A 208 -23.64 -21.67 -6.00
C LEU A 208 -22.95 -22.44 -4.87
N THR A 209 -22.16 -23.44 -5.26
CA THR A 209 -21.26 -24.15 -4.36
C THR A 209 -20.03 -23.31 -4.01
N GLY A 210 -19.29 -23.69 -2.96
CA GLY A 210 -18.04 -23.02 -2.58
C GLY A 210 -17.02 -22.96 -3.72
N GLU A 211 -16.84 -24.06 -4.47
CA GLU A 211 -15.94 -24.10 -5.64
C GLU A 211 -16.37 -23.12 -6.74
N GLU A 212 -17.69 -22.95 -6.96
CA GLU A 212 -18.23 -22.03 -7.95
C GLU A 212 -18.11 -20.57 -7.50
N LEU A 213 -18.20 -20.29 -6.20
CA LEU A 213 -17.92 -18.95 -5.64
C LEU A 213 -16.44 -18.59 -5.76
N GLU A 214 -15.53 -19.55 -5.57
CA GLU A 214 -14.09 -19.34 -5.81
C GLU A 214 -13.79 -19.03 -7.29
N VAL A 215 -14.57 -19.57 -8.23
CA VAL A 215 -14.46 -19.19 -9.65
C VAL A 215 -14.83 -17.71 -9.83
N ILE A 216 -15.95 -17.26 -9.25
CA ILE A 216 -16.36 -15.85 -9.31
C ILE A 216 -15.29 -14.96 -8.70
N GLU A 217 -14.74 -15.34 -7.55
CA GLU A 217 -13.68 -14.57 -6.89
C GLU A 217 -12.47 -14.38 -7.83
N ARG A 218 -12.03 -15.45 -8.52
CA ARG A 218 -10.93 -15.36 -9.50
C ARG A 218 -11.27 -14.47 -10.68
N LEU A 219 -12.50 -14.55 -11.20
CA LEU A 219 -12.97 -13.70 -12.29
C LEU A 219 -13.01 -12.23 -11.88
N TYR A 220 -13.52 -11.93 -10.68
CA TYR A 220 -13.57 -10.59 -10.11
C TYR A 220 -12.15 -10.01 -9.97
N HIS A 221 -11.23 -10.77 -9.39
CA HIS A 221 -9.83 -10.35 -9.24
C HIS A 221 -9.14 -10.15 -10.59
N GLN A 222 -9.37 -11.03 -11.56
CA GLN A 222 -8.80 -10.87 -12.90
C GLN A 222 -9.33 -9.62 -13.60
N ALA A 223 -10.62 -9.33 -13.46
CA ALA A 223 -11.23 -8.11 -13.97
C ALA A 223 -10.63 -6.85 -13.30
N MET A 224 -10.44 -6.86 -11.97
CA MET A 224 -9.77 -5.76 -11.25
C MET A 224 -8.35 -5.49 -11.81
N LYS A 225 -7.56 -6.54 -12.06
CA LYS A 225 -6.22 -6.40 -12.66
C LYS A 225 -6.27 -5.82 -14.07
N LEU A 226 -7.23 -6.25 -14.89
CA LEU A 226 -7.40 -5.76 -16.25
C LEU A 226 -7.85 -4.29 -16.28
N GLU A 227 -8.68 -3.86 -15.33
CA GLU A 227 -9.02 -2.45 -15.14
C GLU A 227 -7.79 -1.60 -14.78
N ILE A 228 -6.96 -2.07 -13.84
CA ILE A 228 -5.73 -1.37 -13.48
C ILE A 228 -4.78 -1.30 -14.67
N GLU A 229 -4.63 -2.39 -15.44
CA GLU A 229 -3.84 -2.39 -16.69
C GLU A 229 -4.42 -1.41 -17.71
N PHE A 230 -5.74 -1.30 -17.82
CA PHE A 230 -6.41 -0.34 -18.71
C PHE A 230 -6.07 1.11 -18.37
N PHE A 231 -6.14 1.52 -17.09
CA PHE A 231 -5.72 2.86 -16.67
C PHE A 231 -4.21 3.09 -16.85
N SER A 232 -3.40 2.06 -16.59
CA SER A 232 -1.93 2.15 -16.68
C SER A 232 -1.42 2.20 -18.13
N ALA A 233 -2.18 1.63 -19.07
CA ALA A 233 -1.82 1.59 -20.49
C ALA A 233 -2.17 2.88 -21.25
N GLN A 234 -2.83 3.85 -20.60
CA GLN A 234 -3.18 5.12 -21.26
C GLN A 234 -1.90 5.87 -21.69
N PRO A 235 -1.86 6.43 -22.92
CA PRO A 235 -0.67 7.09 -23.42
C PRO A 235 -0.46 8.42 -22.71
N ILE A 236 0.68 8.59 -22.04
CA ILE A 236 1.03 9.79 -21.29
C ILE A 236 2.32 10.38 -21.87
N SER A 237 2.19 11.48 -22.61
CA SER A 237 3.33 12.24 -23.17
C SER A 237 3.81 13.34 -22.24
N GLN A 238 2.90 13.92 -21.45
CA GLN A 238 3.25 14.91 -20.45
C GLN A 238 4.14 14.32 -19.34
N LYS A 239 4.87 15.21 -18.65
CA LYS A 239 5.61 14.81 -17.46
C LYS A 239 4.65 14.53 -16.30
N THR A 240 4.90 13.44 -15.58
CA THR A 240 4.11 13.04 -14.41
C THR A 240 4.98 12.91 -13.16
N LEU A 241 4.36 12.95 -11.99
CA LEU A 241 5.02 12.71 -10.69
C LEU A 241 4.95 11.27 -10.21
N VAL A 242 4.18 10.43 -10.91
CA VAL A 242 4.01 9.01 -10.60
C VAL A 242 4.17 8.17 -11.87
N PRO A 243 4.68 6.93 -11.73
CA PRO A 243 5.36 6.44 -10.53
C PRO A 243 6.70 7.15 -10.31
N LEU A 244 7.16 7.29 -9.07
CA LEU A 244 8.41 7.99 -8.74
C LEU A 244 9.61 7.45 -9.52
N SER A 245 9.63 6.14 -9.76
CA SER A 245 10.62 5.44 -10.58
C SER A 245 10.74 5.96 -12.02
N ASN A 246 9.67 6.52 -12.60
CA ASN A 246 9.69 7.13 -13.94
C ASN A 246 10.09 8.62 -13.92
N VAL A 247 9.86 9.30 -12.79
CA VAL A 247 10.28 10.70 -12.59
C VAL A 247 11.77 10.79 -12.41
N HIS A 248 12.29 9.84 -11.63
CA HIS A 248 13.69 9.60 -11.46
C HIS A 248 14.35 9.25 -12.80
N LYS A 249 15.54 9.79 -13.06
CA LYS A 249 16.37 9.37 -14.18
C LYS A 249 17.48 8.46 -13.67
N PRO A 250 17.38 7.13 -13.83
CA PRO A 250 18.36 6.18 -13.27
C PRO A 250 19.80 6.44 -13.74
N SER A 251 19.99 7.04 -14.92
CA SER A 251 21.31 7.40 -15.45
C SER A 251 21.94 8.64 -14.81
N GLU A 252 21.14 9.51 -14.18
CA GLU A 252 21.58 10.80 -13.62
C GLU A 252 21.51 10.82 -12.08
N GLN A 253 20.56 10.08 -11.51
CA GLN A 253 20.28 10.08 -10.08
C GLN A 253 20.23 8.65 -9.55
N ARG A 254 20.37 8.49 -8.22
CA ARG A 254 20.11 7.24 -7.48
C ARG A 254 18.87 7.34 -6.60
N LEU A 255 17.99 6.33 -6.62
CA LEU A 255 16.84 6.25 -5.73
C LEU A 255 17.25 5.56 -4.43
N ILE A 256 17.06 6.21 -3.28
CA ILE A 256 17.47 5.66 -1.99
C ILE A 256 16.23 5.54 -1.10
N ILE A 257 15.87 4.31 -0.77
CA ILE A 257 14.67 4.00 0.01
C ILE A 257 15.10 3.57 1.40
N PHE A 258 14.66 4.30 2.40
CA PHE A 258 14.83 3.99 3.79
C PHE A 258 13.51 3.51 4.37
N SER A 259 13.55 2.49 5.21
CA SER A 259 12.39 2.03 5.97
C SER A 259 12.77 1.80 7.41
N ASP A 260 11.92 2.24 8.33
CA ASP A 260 11.87 1.64 9.65
C ASP A 260 11.38 0.17 9.55
N PHE A 261 11.67 -0.62 10.58
CA PHE A 261 11.28 -2.03 10.63
C PHE A 261 10.05 -2.27 11.52
N ASP A 262 10.06 -1.75 12.74
CA ASP A 262 9.11 -2.15 13.77
C ASP A 262 7.77 -1.44 13.57
N LEU A 263 6.68 -2.20 13.44
CA LEU A 263 5.32 -1.70 13.12
C LEU A 263 5.17 -1.05 11.74
N THR A 264 6.25 -0.51 11.16
CA THR A 264 6.37 -0.07 9.77
C THR A 264 6.38 -1.27 8.80
N CYS A 265 7.34 -2.19 8.97
CA CYS A 265 7.41 -3.43 8.18
C CYS A 265 6.69 -4.59 8.87
N THR A 266 6.78 -4.69 10.19
CA THR A 266 6.24 -5.80 10.97
C THR A 266 4.81 -5.50 11.47
N VAL A 267 4.03 -6.54 11.75
CA VAL A 267 2.72 -6.38 12.45
C VAL A 267 2.89 -6.34 13.97
N VAL A 268 4.01 -6.87 14.47
CA VAL A 268 4.32 -6.99 15.89
C VAL A 268 5.73 -6.45 16.14
N ASP A 269 5.89 -5.74 17.24
CA ASP A 269 7.15 -5.17 17.69
C ASP A 269 8.23 -6.25 17.90
N SER A 270 9.44 -6.01 17.39
CA SER A 270 10.55 -6.96 17.45
C SER A 270 11.05 -7.23 18.88
N SER A 271 10.96 -6.25 19.79
CA SER A 271 11.36 -6.43 21.18
C SER A 271 10.46 -7.44 21.90
N ALA A 272 9.16 -7.41 21.62
CA ALA A 272 8.19 -8.37 22.15
C ALA A 272 8.47 -9.79 21.62
N ILE A 273 8.88 -9.91 20.35
CA ILE A 273 9.27 -11.20 19.75
C ILE A 273 10.51 -11.76 20.45
N LEU A 274 11.55 -10.94 20.64
CA LEU A 274 12.79 -11.37 21.30
C LEU A 274 12.53 -11.79 22.76
N ALA A 275 11.67 -11.05 23.47
CA ALA A 275 11.24 -11.41 24.82
C ALA A 275 10.45 -12.73 24.85
N GLU A 276 9.54 -12.96 23.91
CA GLU A 276 8.77 -14.21 23.80
C GLU A 276 9.70 -15.41 23.54
N ILE A 277 10.70 -15.27 22.68
CA ILE A 277 11.72 -16.30 22.45
C ILE A 277 12.48 -16.56 23.76
N ALA A 278 12.88 -15.50 24.47
CA ALA A 278 13.60 -15.63 25.73
C ALA A 278 12.79 -16.42 26.76
N ILE A 279 11.52 -16.07 26.94
CA ILE A 279 10.61 -16.70 27.90
C ILE A 279 10.34 -18.17 27.55
N ARG A 280 10.14 -18.49 26.26
CA ARG A 280 9.81 -19.85 25.81
C ARG A 280 10.99 -20.81 25.86
N THR A 281 12.19 -20.32 25.61
CA THR A 281 13.41 -21.12 25.58
C THR A 281 14.10 -21.23 26.95
N ALA A 282 13.64 -20.45 27.93
CA ALA A 282 14.17 -20.48 29.29
C ALA A 282 13.77 -21.74 30.08
N PRO A 283 14.60 -22.16 31.05
CA PRO A 283 14.28 -23.28 31.93
C PRO A 283 13.01 -23.00 32.74
N LYS A 284 12.14 -24.01 32.90
CA LYS A 284 10.86 -23.89 33.60
C LYS A 284 10.97 -23.80 35.13
N VAL A 285 12.06 -24.34 35.70
CA VAL A 285 12.46 -24.33 37.13
C VAL A 285 13.99 -24.47 37.15
N GLU A 286 14.69 -24.00 38.19
CA GLU A 286 16.12 -24.28 38.43
C GLU A 286 16.38 -25.79 38.33
N GLN A 287 16.78 -26.27 37.16
CA GLN A 287 17.27 -27.64 37.02
C GLN A 287 18.67 -27.65 37.62
N ASN A 288 18.73 -27.98 38.90
CA ASN A 288 19.96 -28.41 39.56
C ASN A 288 20.55 -29.59 38.77
N GLY A 289 21.60 -29.35 37.98
CA GLY A 289 22.49 -30.42 37.55
C GLY A 289 23.05 -30.41 36.12
N SER A 290 22.76 -29.43 35.25
CA SER A 290 23.49 -29.32 33.97
C SER A 290 24.22 -27.98 33.88
N GLU A 291 25.54 -28.02 33.77
CA GLU A 291 26.40 -26.88 33.45
C GLU A 291 25.96 -26.27 32.11
N GLN A 292 25.02 -25.34 32.16
CA GLN A 292 24.86 -24.39 31.07
C GLN A 292 25.99 -23.35 31.21
N PRO A 293 26.72 -23.03 30.14
CA PRO A 293 27.88 -22.13 30.21
C PRO A 293 27.52 -20.72 30.74
N ILE A 294 26.23 -20.37 30.71
CA ILE A 294 25.71 -19.07 31.08
C ILE A 294 24.52 -19.25 32.04
N ALA A 295 24.62 -18.68 33.25
CA ALA A 295 23.49 -18.61 34.19
C ALA A 295 22.34 -17.79 33.57
N ARG A 296 21.16 -18.42 33.44
CA ARG A 296 19.96 -17.89 32.78
C ARG A 296 18.78 -17.89 33.74
N GLN A 297 17.98 -16.83 33.72
CA GLN A 297 16.77 -16.69 34.54
C GLN A 297 15.71 -17.74 34.16
N SER A 298 14.80 -18.05 35.10
CA SER A 298 13.67 -18.93 34.82
C SER A 298 12.65 -18.28 33.89
N SER A 299 11.82 -19.09 33.22
CA SER A 299 10.74 -18.59 32.35
C SER A 299 9.75 -17.66 33.09
N ALA A 300 9.50 -17.93 34.38
CA ALA A 300 8.63 -17.08 35.21
C ALA A 300 9.29 -15.73 35.53
N ASP A 301 10.57 -15.75 35.90
CA ASP A 301 11.32 -14.53 36.23
C ASP A 301 11.50 -13.63 35.00
N LEU A 302 11.76 -14.21 33.82
CA LEU A 302 11.84 -13.47 32.57
C LEU A 302 10.51 -12.82 32.20
N ARG A 303 9.39 -13.53 32.38
CA ARG A 303 8.05 -12.97 32.11
C ARG A 303 7.76 -11.78 33.03
N ASN A 304 8.10 -11.91 34.32
CA ASN A 304 7.91 -10.81 35.28
C ASN A 304 8.84 -9.63 34.97
N SER A 305 10.11 -9.90 34.66
CA SER A 305 11.10 -8.87 34.33
C SER A 305 10.71 -8.12 33.05
N TRP A 306 10.30 -8.85 32.01
CA TRP A 306 9.80 -8.26 30.77
C TRP A 306 8.54 -7.42 31.00
N GLY A 307 7.58 -7.95 31.77
CA GLY A 307 6.36 -7.21 32.12
C GLY A 307 6.65 -5.89 32.83
N ALA A 308 7.57 -5.91 33.80
CA ALA A 308 8.01 -4.70 34.50
C ALA A 308 8.72 -3.70 33.58
N LEU A 309 9.65 -4.17 32.74
CA LEU A 309 10.36 -3.32 31.77
C LEU A 309 9.42 -2.68 30.75
N SER A 310 8.50 -3.46 30.19
CA SER A 310 7.53 -2.99 29.19
C SER A 310 6.53 -1.98 29.79
N GLN A 311 6.06 -2.23 31.01
CA GLN A 311 5.20 -1.29 31.71
C GLN A 311 5.94 0.03 31.99
N GLN A 312 7.14 -0.05 32.56
CA GLN A 312 7.96 1.12 32.86
C GLN A 312 8.30 1.91 31.60
N TYR A 313 8.65 1.22 30.50
CA TYR A 313 8.90 1.88 29.21
C TYR A 313 7.67 2.65 28.72
N THR A 314 6.49 2.04 28.76
CA THR A 314 5.26 2.68 28.29
C THR A 314 4.94 3.94 29.09
N GLU A 315 5.01 3.86 30.43
CA GLU A 315 4.73 5.00 31.32
C GLU A 315 5.75 6.13 31.12
N GLU A 316 7.04 5.81 31.09
CA GLU A 316 8.11 6.81 30.91
C GLU A 316 8.12 7.40 29.49
N TYR A 317 7.79 6.61 28.47
CA TYR A 317 7.69 7.10 27.09
C TYR A 317 6.55 8.10 26.97
N GLU A 318 5.37 7.80 27.52
CA GLU A 318 4.24 8.72 27.48
C GLU A 318 4.57 10.04 28.19
N GLN A 319 5.21 9.97 29.37
CA GLN A 319 5.70 11.16 30.08
C GLN A 319 6.74 11.93 29.26
N CYS A 320 7.70 11.23 28.64
CA CYS A 320 8.71 11.86 27.80
C CYS A 320 8.07 12.57 26.61
N VAL A 321 7.05 11.98 25.98
CA VAL A 321 6.33 12.62 24.88
C VAL A 321 5.58 13.87 25.38
N GLU A 322 4.97 13.84 26.57
CA GLU A 322 4.37 15.05 27.16
C GLU A 322 5.41 16.14 27.43
N ASP A 323 6.59 15.78 27.94
CA ASP A 323 7.64 16.74 28.30
C ASP A 323 8.28 17.43 27.09
N ILE A 324 8.38 16.73 25.95
CA ILE A 324 8.97 17.27 24.73
C ILE A 324 7.99 18.07 23.87
N VAL A 325 6.69 17.95 24.13
CA VAL A 325 5.64 18.65 23.38
C VAL A 325 5.50 20.07 23.92
N PRO A 326 5.70 21.11 23.09
CA PRO A 326 5.46 22.49 23.49
C PRO A 326 3.98 22.73 23.86
N SER A 327 3.74 23.62 24.83
CA SER A 327 2.40 24.03 25.22
C SER A 327 1.63 24.64 24.04
N ASP A 328 2.27 25.57 23.32
CA ASP A 328 1.70 26.28 22.17
C ASP A 328 2.04 25.55 20.87
N GLU A 329 1.13 25.60 19.89
CA GLU A 329 1.37 25.06 18.55
C GLU A 329 2.21 26.04 17.73
N ALA A 330 3.28 25.55 17.09
CA ALA A 330 4.12 26.40 16.26
C ALA A 330 3.37 26.90 15.01
N GLU A 331 3.34 28.21 14.80
CA GLU A 331 2.72 28.82 13.61
C GLU A 331 3.47 28.51 12.31
N VAL A 332 4.77 28.18 12.42
CA VAL A 332 5.67 27.84 11.32
C VAL A 332 6.46 26.60 11.71
N PHE A 333 6.80 25.77 10.71
CA PHE A 333 7.63 24.58 10.89
C PHE A 333 8.97 24.91 11.59
N ASP A 334 9.14 24.40 12.81
CA ASP A 334 10.33 24.59 13.66
C ASP A 334 11.15 23.31 13.76
N TYR A 335 11.98 23.07 12.74
CA TYR A 335 12.87 21.92 12.72
C TYR A 335 13.94 21.95 13.83
N GLN A 336 14.47 23.13 14.19
CA GLN A 336 15.52 23.22 15.21
C GLN A 336 14.98 22.93 16.61
N GLY A 337 13.77 23.41 16.92
CA GLY A 337 13.05 23.06 18.14
C GLY A 337 12.77 21.58 18.22
N LEU A 338 12.31 20.97 17.12
CA LEU A 338 12.05 19.53 17.05
C LEU A 338 13.31 18.70 17.30
N CYS A 339 14.46 19.08 16.72
CA CYS A 339 15.73 18.39 17.01
C CYS A 339 16.07 18.41 18.51
N LYS A 340 15.97 19.57 19.18
CA LYS A 340 16.21 19.69 20.63
C LYS A 340 15.22 18.88 21.45
N ALA A 341 13.97 18.81 21.02
CA ALA A 341 12.95 17.97 21.66
C ALA A 341 13.32 16.48 21.57
N LEU A 342 13.76 16.02 20.40
CA LEU A 342 14.12 14.62 20.17
C LEU A 342 15.49 14.21 20.75
N GLU A 343 16.33 15.17 21.16
CA GLU A 343 17.48 14.91 22.04
C GLU A 343 17.03 14.35 23.41
N HIS A 344 15.97 14.91 24.01
CA HIS A 344 15.42 14.38 25.26
C HIS A 344 14.86 12.97 25.10
N LEU A 345 14.13 12.72 23.99
CA LEU A 345 13.65 11.37 23.66
C LEU A 345 14.83 10.41 23.47
N SER A 346 15.90 10.86 22.83
CA SER A 346 17.11 10.05 22.64
C SER A 346 17.75 9.64 23.96
N GLU A 347 17.83 10.56 24.93
CA GLU A 347 18.37 10.22 26.26
C GLU A 347 17.44 9.27 27.03
N PHE A 348 16.13 9.36 26.83
CA PHE A 348 15.17 8.37 27.34
C PHE A 348 15.43 6.97 26.75
N GLU A 349 15.50 6.86 25.41
CA GLU A 349 15.70 5.57 24.73
C GLU A 349 17.00 4.88 25.18
N LYS A 350 18.11 5.63 25.28
CA LYS A 350 19.40 5.11 25.79
C LYS A 350 19.30 4.55 27.21
N ARG A 351 18.52 5.21 28.09
CA ARG A 351 18.28 4.72 29.46
C ARG A 351 17.43 3.46 29.45
N ALA A 352 16.37 3.43 28.63
CA ALA A 352 15.52 2.24 28.48
C ALA A 352 16.31 1.02 27.98
N ASN A 353 17.13 1.20 26.94
CA ASN A 353 18.02 0.17 26.41
C ASN A 353 19.04 -0.31 27.44
N SER A 354 19.54 0.60 28.29
CA SER A 354 20.45 0.23 29.38
C SER A 354 19.79 -0.66 30.43
N ARG A 355 18.54 -0.39 30.80
CA ARG A 355 17.77 -1.27 31.72
C ARG A 355 17.55 -2.66 31.15
N VAL A 356 17.26 -2.76 29.85
CA VAL A 356 17.09 -4.06 29.18
C VAL A 356 18.37 -4.87 29.25
N ASN A 357 19.50 -4.25 28.91
CA ASN A 357 20.82 -4.88 28.99
C ASN A 357 21.16 -5.32 30.43
N GLU A 358 20.91 -4.47 31.43
CA GLU A 358 21.17 -4.75 32.85
C GLU A 358 20.26 -5.85 33.43
N SER A 359 19.04 -5.97 32.93
CA SER A 359 18.08 -6.99 33.39
C SER A 359 18.51 -8.42 33.05
N GLY A 360 19.35 -8.59 32.03
CA GLY A 360 19.75 -9.89 31.50
C GLY A 360 18.64 -10.64 30.75
N VAL A 361 17.52 -9.98 30.41
CA VAL A 361 16.37 -10.62 29.74
C VAL A 361 16.73 -11.25 28.39
N LEU A 362 17.76 -10.71 27.72
CA LEU A 362 18.24 -11.18 26.42
C LEU A 362 19.32 -12.26 26.51
N LYS A 363 19.76 -12.60 27.72
CA LYS A 363 20.84 -13.56 27.94
C LYS A 363 20.39 -14.99 27.65
N GLY A 364 21.22 -15.74 26.94
CA GLY A 364 20.95 -17.15 26.62
C GLY A 364 20.06 -17.37 25.40
N LEU A 365 19.71 -16.32 24.65
CA LEU A 365 19.02 -16.45 23.36
C LEU A 365 19.92 -17.13 22.32
N ASN A 366 19.41 -18.12 21.61
CA ASN A 366 20.16 -18.83 20.57
C ASN A 366 19.94 -18.17 19.20
N LEU A 367 21.02 -18.02 18.42
CA LEU A 367 21.00 -17.42 17.09
C LEU A 367 20.01 -18.14 16.13
N GLU A 368 19.96 -19.47 16.14
CA GLU A 368 19.07 -20.23 15.26
C GLU A 368 17.60 -20.07 15.65
N ASP A 369 17.31 -19.88 16.94
CA ASP A 369 15.95 -19.55 17.39
C ASP A 369 15.52 -18.16 16.92
N ILE A 370 16.43 -17.18 16.95
CA ILE A 370 16.21 -15.82 16.44
C ILE A 370 15.96 -15.87 14.92
N LYS A 371 16.80 -16.56 14.16
CA LYS A 371 16.62 -16.69 12.70
C LYS A 371 15.27 -17.31 12.35
N ARG A 372 14.93 -18.42 12.99
CA ARG A 372 13.64 -19.10 12.80
C ARG A 372 12.45 -18.23 13.18
N ALA A 373 12.59 -17.36 14.18
CA ALA A 373 11.56 -16.40 14.53
C ALA A 373 11.42 -15.31 13.46
N GLY A 374 12.53 -14.78 12.96
CA GLY A 374 12.55 -13.81 11.86
C GLY A 374 11.91 -14.36 10.59
N GLU A 375 12.26 -15.58 10.17
CA GLU A 375 11.67 -16.25 9.00
C GLU A 375 10.15 -16.45 9.09
N ARG A 376 9.60 -16.49 10.31
CA ARG A 376 8.17 -16.67 10.59
C ARG A 376 7.47 -15.37 10.93
N LEU A 377 8.19 -14.26 10.90
CA LEU A 377 7.68 -12.96 11.26
C LEU A 377 6.67 -12.51 10.22
N ILE A 378 5.50 -12.10 10.68
CA ILE A 378 4.43 -11.61 9.80
C ILE A 378 4.72 -10.14 9.51
N LEU A 379 5.07 -9.87 8.25
CA LEU A 379 5.20 -8.51 7.74
C LEU A 379 3.82 -7.96 7.33
N GLN A 380 3.71 -6.63 7.35
CA GLN A 380 2.55 -5.92 6.85
C GLN A 380 2.26 -6.34 5.41
N ASP A 381 0.98 -6.56 5.09
CA ASP A 381 0.58 -6.98 3.76
C ASP A 381 1.04 -5.97 2.68
N GLY A 382 1.64 -6.49 1.60
CA GLY A 382 2.30 -5.72 0.55
C GLY A 382 3.80 -5.41 0.79
N CYS A 383 4.30 -5.42 2.04
CA CYS A 383 5.68 -5.06 2.39
C CYS A 383 6.72 -5.95 1.68
N THR A 384 6.59 -7.27 1.81
CA THR A 384 7.51 -8.23 1.17
C THR A 384 7.50 -8.08 -0.36
N SER A 385 6.31 -7.94 -0.95
CA SER A 385 6.15 -7.78 -2.41
C SER A 385 6.85 -6.51 -2.91
N PHE A 386 6.71 -5.40 -2.19
CA PHE A 386 7.37 -4.14 -2.52
C PHE A 386 8.89 -4.28 -2.57
N PHE A 387 9.51 -4.81 -1.51
CA PHE A 387 10.97 -5.02 -1.51
C PHE A 387 11.41 -6.03 -2.58
N GLN A 388 10.64 -7.10 -2.82
CA GLN A 388 10.94 -8.07 -3.88
C GLN A 388 10.93 -7.43 -5.27
N GLN A 389 10.00 -6.52 -5.55
CA GLN A 389 9.98 -5.80 -6.83
C GLN A 389 11.17 -4.85 -6.99
N ILE A 390 11.57 -4.14 -5.92
CA ILE A 390 12.77 -3.29 -5.97
C ILE A 390 14.00 -4.14 -6.25
N VAL A 391 14.17 -5.26 -5.54
CA VAL A 391 15.31 -6.17 -5.75
C VAL A 391 15.33 -6.71 -7.18
N LYS A 392 14.18 -7.13 -7.70
CA LYS A 392 14.06 -7.65 -9.07
C LYS A 392 14.40 -6.61 -10.14
N ARG A 393 14.12 -5.33 -9.87
CA ARG A 393 14.32 -4.21 -10.81
C ARG A 393 15.48 -3.29 -10.40
N LYS A 394 16.38 -3.73 -9.52
CA LYS A 394 17.40 -2.87 -8.88
C LYS A 394 18.24 -2.09 -9.90
N ASP A 395 18.74 -2.79 -10.91
CA ASP A 395 19.60 -2.21 -11.94
C ASP A 395 18.81 -1.25 -12.86
N GLU A 396 17.54 -1.54 -13.14
CA GLU A 396 16.66 -0.67 -13.93
C GLU A 396 16.30 0.61 -13.17
N LEU A 397 16.08 0.49 -11.86
CA LEU A 397 15.66 1.60 -11.00
C LEU A 397 16.84 2.44 -10.48
N ASN A 398 18.08 1.94 -10.58
CA ASN A 398 19.24 2.46 -9.86
C ASN A 398 18.91 2.74 -8.38
N ALA A 399 18.37 1.73 -7.71
CA ALA A 399 17.81 1.85 -6.37
C ALA A 399 18.64 1.13 -5.29
N ASP A 400 18.78 1.78 -4.14
CA ASP A 400 19.29 1.17 -2.91
C ASP A 400 18.21 1.15 -1.83
N VAL A 401 18.25 0.13 -0.98
CA VAL A 401 17.30 -0.02 0.12
C VAL A 401 18.04 -0.19 1.43
N HIS A 402 17.68 0.64 2.41
CA HIS A 402 18.23 0.66 3.75
C HIS A 402 17.13 0.46 4.78
N VAL A 403 17.36 -0.40 5.77
CA VAL A 403 16.48 -0.55 6.93
C VAL A 403 17.17 0.07 8.14
N LEU A 404 16.54 1.05 8.78
CA LEU A 404 17.05 1.72 9.99
C LEU A 404 16.13 1.41 11.15
N SER A 405 16.60 0.67 12.16
CA SER A 405 15.74 0.18 13.23
C SER A 405 16.42 0.22 14.60
N TYR A 406 15.61 0.42 15.63
CA TYR A 406 16.04 0.28 17.04
C TYR A 406 16.18 -1.18 17.48
N CYS A 407 15.77 -2.14 16.65
CA CYS A 407 15.79 -3.55 16.98
C CYS A 407 17.13 -3.94 17.60
N TRP A 408 17.07 -4.67 18.72
CA TRP A 408 18.27 -5.07 19.46
C TRP A 408 19.13 -6.10 18.73
N CYS A 409 18.60 -6.73 17.67
CA CYS A 409 19.27 -7.81 16.96
C CYS A 409 19.00 -7.74 15.44
N GLY A 410 20.02 -7.32 14.68
CA GLY A 410 19.95 -7.26 13.22
C GLY A 410 19.76 -8.62 12.55
N ASP A 411 20.14 -9.73 13.20
CA ASP A 411 19.89 -11.08 12.67
C ASP A 411 18.39 -11.39 12.56
N LEU A 412 17.56 -10.82 13.43
CA LEU A 412 16.10 -10.97 13.34
C LEU A 412 15.58 -10.30 12.07
N ILE A 413 16.02 -9.07 11.80
CA ILE A 413 15.65 -8.29 10.60
C ILE A 413 16.13 -9.01 9.34
N ARG A 414 17.41 -9.41 9.31
CA ARG A 414 17.99 -10.17 8.19
C ARG A 414 17.17 -11.42 7.89
N SER A 415 16.77 -12.14 8.93
CA SER A 415 16.02 -13.38 8.78
C SER A 415 14.58 -13.15 8.32
N ALA A 416 13.95 -12.02 8.70
CA ALA A 416 12.64 -11.63 8.19
C ALA A 416 12.62 -11.38 6.67
N PHE A 417 13.75 -10.95 6.10
CA PHE A 417 13.93 -10.73 4.66
C PHE A 417 14.69 -11.86 3.94
N SER A 418 14.93 -12.99 4.59
CA SER A 418 15.78 -14.08 4.07
C SER A 418 15.26 -14.82 2.83
N SER A 419 14.02 -14.56 2.39
CA SER A 419 13.39 -15.14 1.20
C SER A 419 13.92 -14.59 -0.15
N GLY A 420 15.22 -14.29 -0.23
CA GLY A 420 15.91 -13.81 -1.44
C GLY A 420 16.11 -12.29 -1.52
N LEU A 421 15.88 -11.54 -0.44
CA LEU A 421 16.04 -10.07 -0.40
C LEU A 421 17.39 -9.61 0.19
N LEU A 422 18.16 -10.54 0.77
CA LEU A 422 19.31 -10.23 1.62
C LEU A 422 20.51 -9.63 0.88
N ASP A 423 20.71 -9.94 -0.41
CA ASP A 423 21.87 -9.45 -1.17
C ASP A 423 21.76 -7.96 -1.57
N VAL A 424 20.62 -7.32 -1.26
CA VAL A 424 20.31 -5.94 -1.70
C VAL A 424 19.95 -5.00 -0.55
N LEU A 425 19.49 -5.53 0.59
CA LEU A 425 19.06 -4.73 1.75
C LEU A 425 20.25 -4.45 2.67
N SER A 426 20.57 -3.18 2.88
CA SER A 426 21.50 -2.76 3.94
C SER A 426 20.74 -2.53 5.23
N ILE A 427 21.04 -3.31 6.27
CA ILE A 427 20.39 -3.21 7.57
C ILE A 427 21.31 -2.47 8.54
N HIS A 428 20.75 -1.43 9.16
CA HIS A 428 21.38 -0.59 10.16
C HIS A 428 20.57 -0.72 11.46
N SER A 429 21.07 -1.50 12.39
CA SER A 429 20.40 -1.79 13.66
C SER A 429 21.42 -2.12 14.74
N ASN A 430 20.96 -2.35 15.96
CA ASN A 430 21.83 -2.90 16.98
C ASN A 430 22.13 -4.38 16.74
N GLU A 431 23.19 -4.89 17.36
CA GLU A 431 23.63 -6.28 17.21
C GLU A 431 23.84 -6.95 18.57
N PHE A 432 23.49 -8.24 18.67
CA PHE A 432 23.81 -9.01 19.86
C PHE A 432 25.28 -9.40 19.93
N ILE A 433 25.82 -9.41 21.15
CA ILE A 433 27.13 -9.97 21.43
C ILE A 433 26.96 -11.45 21.77
N TYR A 434 27.52 -12.32 20.94
CA TYR A 434 27.42 -13.76 21.09
C TYR A 434 28.68 -14.40 21.69
N GLU A 435 28.49 -15.45 22.48
CA GLU A 435 29.50 -16.44 22.80
C GLU A 435 29.11 -17.77 22.12
N GLY A 436 29.84 -18.12 21.06
CA GLY A 436 29.39 -19.18 20.14
C GLY A 436 28.11 -18.76 19.42
N SER A 437 27.02 -19.50 19.63
CA SER A 437 25.70 -19.21 19.03
C SER A 437 24.69 -18.66 20.05
N VAL A 438 25.15 -18.25 21.23
CA VAL A 438 24.30 -17.87 22.37
C VAL A 438 24.58 -16.43 22.77
N SER A 439 23.55 -15.61 22.87
CA SER A 439 23.66 -14.21 23.27
C SER A 439 24.14 -14.10 24.71
N THR A 440 25.14 -13.24 24.93
CA THR A 440 25.64 -12.89 26.26
C THR A 440 24.67 -11.98 27.02
N GLY A 441 23.63 -11.47 26.34
CA GLY A 441 22.73 -10.41 26.80
C GLY A 441 23.23 -9.01 26.46
N GLY A 442 24.49 -8.87 26.05
CA GLY A 442 25.08 -7.61 25.60
C GLY A 442 24.60 -7.19 24.21
N ILE A 443 24.43 -5.88 24.02
CA ILE A 443 24.05 -5.26 22.74
C ILE A 443 25.17 -4.30 22.29
N VAL A 444 25.60 -4.43 21.04
CA VAL A 444 26.36 -3.41 20.31
C VAL A 444 25.36 -2.36 19.85
N ARG A 445 25.49 -1.15 20.39
CA ARG A 445 24.52 -0.06 20.23
C ARG A 445 24.93 0.85 19.07
N GLU A 446 24.46 0.52 17.87
CA GLU A 446 24.73 1.32 16.68
C GLU A 446 23.60 2.33 16.40
N VAL A 447 22.35 1.91 16.63
CA VAL A 447 21.13 2.70 16.38
C VAL A 447 20.17 2.52 17.55
N GLU A 448 20.31 3.33 18.60
CA GLU A 448 19.49 3.21 19.82
C GLU A 448 18.55 4.41 20.06
N SER A 449 18.58 5.41 19.18
CA SER A 449 17.88 6.67 19.40
C SER A 449 17.48 7.37 18.09
N PRO A 450 16.52 8.33 18.15
CA PRO A 450 16.14 9.15 16.99
C PRO A 450 17.33 9.89 16.36
N MET A 451 18.24 10.39 17.21
CA MET A 451 19.44 11.09 16.77
C MET A 451 20.44 10.14 16.09
N ASP A 452 20.56 8.89 16.56
CA ASP A 452 21.40 7.89 15.89
C ASP A 452 20.83 7.51 14.52
N LYS A 453 19.50 7.33 14.42
CA LYS A 453 18.82 7.11 13.12
C LYS A 453 19.11 8.26 12.15
N SER A 454 18.94 9.51 12.58
CA SER A 454 19.21 10.68 11.73
C SER A 454 20.68 10.76 11.32
N ARG A 455 21.62 10.43 12.21
CA ARG A 455 23.06 10.37 11.88
C ARG A 455 23.31 9.32 10.79
N VAL A 456 22.87 8.09 10.99
CA VAL A 456 23.07 7.01 10.01
C VAL A 456 22.41 7.35 8.67
N PHE A 457 21.20 7.91 8.68
CA PHE A 457 20.51 8.38 7.48
C PHE A 457 21.37 9.40 6.71
N LYS A 458 21.89 10.43 7.41
CA LYS A 458 22.78 11.44 6.81
C LYS A 458 24.07 10.84 6.28
N ASP A 459 24.73 9.96 7.03
CA ASP A 459 25.98 9.31 6.63
C ASP A 459 25.80 8.49 5.34
N VAL A 460 24.70 7.72 5.24
CA VAL A 460 24.37 6.96 4.02
C VAL A 460 24.17 7.91 2.84
N LEU A 461 23.39 8.96 3.03
CA LEU A 461 23.15 9.95 1.99
C LEU A 461 24.46 10.61 1.52
N GLU A 462 25.29 11.09 2.44
CA GLU A 462 26.58 11.73 2.15
C GLU A 462 27.53 10.79 1.38
N SER A 463 27.50 9.49 1.66
CA SER A 463 28.32 8.50 0.95
C SER A 463 27.97 8.34 -0.54
N ILE A 464 26.73 8.66 -0.93
CA ILE A 464 26.22 8.45 -2.30
C ILE A 464 26.50 9.67 -3.20
N GLY A 465 26.79 10.84 -2.62
CA GLY A 465 27.21 12.04 -3.34
C GLY A 465 26.30 13.25 -3.14
N GLU A 466 26.33 14.16 -4.10
CA GLU A 466 25.63 15.46 -4.04
C GLU A 466 24.10 15.30 -4.02
N PRO A 467 23.35 16.20 -3.33
CA PRO A 467 21.89 16.13 -3.24
C PRO A 467 21.15 16.04 -4.59
N ASP A 468 21.65 16.74 -5.63
CA ASP A 468 21.01 16.73 -6.95
C ASP A 468 21.11 15.37 -7.68
N LYS A 469 21.98 14.47 -7.21
CA LYS A 469 22.23 13.14 -7.79
C LYS A 469 21.46 12.03 -7.07
N ARG A 470 20.56 12.36 -6.15
CA ARG A 470 19.80 11.37 -5.40
C ARG A 470 18.36 11.81 -5.18
N VAL A 471 17.48 10.84 -4.99
CA VAL A 471 16.11 11.04 -4.50
C VAL A 471 15.94 10.12 -3.31
N SER A 472 15.69 10.70 -2.14
CA SER A 472 15.54 9.96 -0.88
C SER A 472 14.08 9.83 -0.47
N VAL A 473 13.68 8.60 -0.13
CA VAL A 473 12.37 8.30 0.44
C VAL A 473 12.59 7.66 1.79
N TYR A 474 11.91 8.14 2.84
CA TYR A 474 11.91 7.49 4.14
C TYR A 474 10.51 7.05 4.51
N ILE A 475 10.35 5.80 4.93
CA ILE A 475 9.09 5.20 5.35
C ILE A 475 9.20 4.87 6.85
N GLY A 476 8.30 5.40 7.67
CA GLY A 476 8.28 5.14 9.11
C GLY A 476 6.91 5.38 9.72
N ASP A 477 6.76 5.09 11.01
CA ASP A 477 5.48 5.18 11.72
C ASP A 477 5.57 5.86 13.10
N SER A 478 6.79 6.10 13.60
CA SER A 478 7.02 6.50 15.00
C SER A 478 7.61 7.91 15.18
N VAL A 479 7.52 8.44 16.41
CA VAL A 479 8.17 9.72 16.78
C VAL A 479 9.68 9.66 16.54
N GLY A 480 10.28 8.49 16.70
CA GLY A 480 11.70 8.26 16.48
C GLY A 480 12.15 8.42 15.03
N ASP A 481 11.21 8.35 14.08
CA ASP A 481 11.48 8.50 12.66
C ASP A 481 11.33 9.94 12.16
N LEU A 482 10.80 10.86 12.98
CA LEU A 482 10.43 12.21 12.55
C LEU A 482 11.57 12.98 11.88
N LEU A 483 12.80 12.86 12.39
CA LEU A 483 13.95 13.55 11.79
C LEU A 483 14.25 13.00 10.39
N CYS A 484 14.35 11.68 10.24
CA CYS A 484 14.63 11.06 8.95
C CYS A 484 13.48 11.29 7.95
N LEU A 485 12.23 11.21 8.42
CA LEU A 485 11.04 11.51 7.64
C LEU A 485 11.07 12.95 7.08
N LEU A 486 11.44 13.93 7.92
CA LEU A 486 11.50 15.33 7.52
C LEU A 486 12.73 15.63 6.66
N GLU A 487 13.86 14.95 6.87
CA GLU A 487 15.10 15.17 6.12
C GLU A 487 15.07 14.55 4.72
N ALA A 488 14.31 13.47 4.51
CA ALA A 488 14.12 12.85 3.21
C ALA A 488 13.37 13.75 2.23
N ASP A 489 13.65 13.60 0.93
CA ASP A 489 12.93 14.34 -0.11
C ASP A 489 11.43 14.00 -0.09
N VAL A 490 11.11 12.73 0.21
CA VAL A 490 9.76 12.25 0.47
C VAL A 490 9.71 11.47 1.79
N GLY A 491 9.17 12.10 2.83
CA GLY A 491 8.83 11.42 4.08
C GLY A 491 7.43 10.81 4.04
N ILE A 492 7.34 9.48 4.16
CA ILE A 492 6.09 8.72 4.14
C ILE A 492 5.83 8.13 5.53
N VAL A 493 4.72 8.55 6.14
CA VAL A 493 4.22 8.01 7.41
C VAL A 493 3.21 6.92 7.12
N ILE A 494 3.50 5.69 7.51
CA ILE A 494 2.55 4.58 7.42
C ILE A 494 1.79 4.43 8.74
N GLY A 495 0.47 4.24 8.65
CA GLY A 495 -0.39 4.04 9.83
C GLY A 495 -0.86 5.32 10.50
N SER A 496 -1.23 5.22 11.78
CA SER A 496 -1.98 6.25 12.51
C SER A 496 -1.44 6.53 13.91
N SER A 497 -0.11 6.61 14.06
CA SER A 497 0.51 6.94 15.35
C SER A 497 0.05 8.30 15.86
N SER A 498 -0.66 8.30 16.99
CA SER A 498 -1.17 9.52 17.64
C SER A 498 -0.04 10.37 18.21
N SER A 499 0.98 9.75 18.82
CA SER A 499 2.15 10.44 19.37
C SER A 499 2.98 11.12 18.28
N LEU A 500 3.21 10.44 17.14
CA LEU A 500 3.90 11.04 15.99
C LEU A 500 3.19 12.29 15.51
N ARG A 501 1.86 12.21 15.33
CA ARG A 501 1.06 13.36 14.89
C ARG A 501 1.04 14.47 15.92
N ARG A 502 0.88 14.14 17.20
CA ARG A 502 0.87 15.09 18.32
C ARG A 502 2.17 15.88 18.40
N VAL A 503 3.31 15.19 18.38
CA VAL A 503 4.63 15.83 18.39
C VAL A 503 4.82 16.64 17.13
N GLY A 504 4.68 16.03 15.95
CA GLY A 504 4.92 16.70 14.67
C GLY A 504 4.10 17.99 14.50
N SER A 505 2.78 17.93 14.74
CA SER A 505 1.90 19.10 14.57
C SER A 505 2.27 20.25 15.50
N LYS A 506 2.72 19.97 16.73
CA LYS A 506 3.16 20.99 17.68
C LYS A 506 4.43 21.73 17.23
N PHE A 507 5.25 21.10 16.37
CA PHE A 507 6.39 21.72 15.71
C PHE A 507 6.07 22.20 14.28
N GLY A 508 4.79 22.33 13.91
CA GLY A 508 4.37 22.87 12.62
C GLY A 508 4.48 21.89 11.45
N VAL A 509 4.56 20.58 11.71
CA VAL A 509 4.55 19.54 10.66
C VAL A 509 3.12 19.30 10.17
N SER A 510 2.93 19.35 8.85
CA SER A 510 1.68 19.02 8.17
C SER A 510 1.67 17.55 7.74
N PHE A 511 0.59 16.84 8.07
CA PHE A 511 0.36 15.46 7.66
C PHE A 511 -0.70 15.41 6.56
N VAL A 512 -0.29 15.07 5.35
CA VAL A 512 -1.14 15.13 4.16
C VAL A 512 -1.29 13.72 3.58
N PRO A 513 -2.50 13.23 3.24
CA PRO A 513 -2.65 11.97 2.51
C PRO A 513 -1.78 11.97 1.26
N LEU A 514 -1.01 10.90 1.02
CA LEU A 514 -0.01 10.87 -0.04
C LEU A 514 -0.62 11.19 -1.42
N LEU A 515 -1.75 10.58 -1.78
CA LEU A 515 -2.46 10.87 -3.03
C LEU A 515 -2.83 12.35 -3.16
N SER A 516 -3.32 12.97 -2.09
CA SER A 516 -3.65 14.41 -2.08
C SER A 516 -2.42 15.28 -2.30
N GLY A 517 -1.29 14.91 -1.69
CA GLY A 517 -0.01 15.57 -1.87
C GLY A 517 0.51 15.47 -3.31
N VAL A 518 0.43 14.27 -3.89
CA VAL A 518 0.81 13.97 -5.27
C VAL A 518 -0.05 14.75 -6.26
N VAL A 519 -1.39 14.72 -6.12
CA VAL A 519 -2.31 15.45 -7.01
C VAL A 519 -2.07 16.96 -6.93
N LYS A 520 -1.87 17.50 -5.73
CA LYS A 520 -1.53 18.92 -5.55
C LYS A 520 -0.22 19.26 -6.26
N LYS A 521 0.85 18.49 -6.03
CA LYS A 521 2.13 18.74 -6.70
C LYS A 521 2.04 18.56 -8.21
N GLN A 522 1.26 17.60 -8.71
CA GLN A 522 1.07 17.38 -10.15
C GLN A 522 0.39 18.59 -10.79
N ARG A 523 -0.56 19.22 -10.08
CA ARG A 523 -1.20 20.46 -10.52
C ARG A 523 -0.19 21.60 -10.65
N ASP A 524 0.63 21.79 -9.62
CA ASP A 524 1.63 22.86 -9.54
C ASP A 524 2.79 22.64 -10.54
N PHE A 525 3.01 21.40 -11.00
CA PHE A 525 4.15 21.00 -11.82
C PHE A 525 4.20 21.64 -13.22
N LEU A 526 3.09 22.21 -13.71
CA LEU A 526 3.07 22.90 -15.01
C LEU A 526 3.41 24.39 -14.93
N GLU A 527 3.42 25.00 -13.74
CA GLU A 527 3.65 26.44 -13.59
C GLU A 527 5.13 26.81 -13.39
N ASP A 528 5.99 25.90 -12.93
CA ASP A 528 7.40 26.18 -12.61
C ASP A 528 8.40 25.28 -13.37
N SER A 529 8.72 25.68 -14.61
CA SER A 529 9.77 25.04 -15.40
C SER A 529 11.18 25.51 -14.97
N CYS A 530 11.71 25.08 -13.82
CA CYS A 530 13.17 25.15 -13.57
C CYS A 530 13.74 24.43 -12.34
N SER A 531 12.96 23.85 -11.41
CA SER A 531 13.56 23.27 -10.19
C SER A 531 13.79 21.75 -10.32
N SER A 532 15.04 21.32 -10.12
CA SER A 532 15.56 19.95 -10.29
C SER A 532 15.07 18.93 -9.24
N SER A 533 14.24 19.33 -8.27
CA SER A 533 13.56 18.39 -7.36
C SER A 533 12.18 18.90 -6.96
N ASN A 534 11.13 18.23 -7.46
CA ASN A 534 9.72 18.50 -7.05
C ASN A 534 9.46 18.10 -5.60
N TRP A 535 10.30 17.22 -5.08
CA TRP A 535 10.31 16.74 -3.71
C TRP A 535 11.52 17.35 -3.00
N LYS A 536 11.31 17.88 -1.80
CA LYS A 536 12.34 18.56 -1.03
C LYS A 536 12.19 18.20 0.43
N GLY A 537 13.28 17.74 1.02
CA GLY A 537 13.38 17.60 2.47
C GLY A 537 13.20 18.94 3.17
N LEU A 538 12.88 18.85 4.46
CA LEU A 538 12.68 19.96 5.39
C LEU A 538 11.57 20.94 4.95
N SER A 539 10.59 20.45 4.18
CA SER A 539 9.42 21.22 3.79
C SER A 539 8.37 21.37 4.89
N GLY A 540 8.51 20.65 6.00
CA GLY A 540 7.50 20.55 7.05
C GLY A 540 6.26 19.75 6.65
N THR A 541 6.26 19.08 5.48
CA THR A 541 5.14 18.24 5.02
C THR A 541 5.55 16.77 5.02
N LEU A 542 4.77 15.93 5.68
CA LEU A 542 4.90 14.47 5.67
C LEU A 542 3.66 13.83 5.04
N TYR A 543 3.86 12.77 4.27
CA TYR A 543 2.81 12.12 3.50
C TYR A 543 2.30 10.87 4.18
N THR A 544 1.00 10.79 4.44
CA THR A 544 0.43 9.66 5.19
C THR A 544 -0.18 8.64 4.26
N VAL A 545 0.08 7.36 4.53
CA VAL A 545 -0.49 6.21 3.82
C VAL A 545 -1.11 5.22 4.80
N SER A 546 -2.09 4.48 4.31
CA SER A 546 -2.79 3.43 5.06
C SER A 546 -2.22 2.03 4.82
N SER A 547 -1.43 1.84 3.76
CA SER A 547 -0.91 0.53 3.37
C SER A 547 0.35 0.62 2.51
N TRP A 548 1.09 -0.49 2.45
CA TRP A 548 2.23 -0.65 1.54
C TRP A 548 1.82 -0.64 0.06
N ALA A 549 0.56 -0.92 -0.27
CA ALA A 549 0.06 -0.82 -1.64
C ALA A 549 0.13 0.63 -2.16
N GLU A 550 -0.14 1.63 -1.32
CA GLU A 550 0.01 3.05 -1.69
C GLU A 550 1.47 3.43 -1.94
N ILE A 551 2.37 2.95 -1.08
CA ILE A 551 3.81 3.15 -1.24
C ILE A 551 4.29 2.52 -2.55
N HIS A 552 3.85 1.28 -2.82
CA HIS A 552 4.17 0.56 -4.04
C HIS A 552 3.67 1.32 -5.27
N ALA A 553 2.39 1.66 -5.31
CA ALA A 553 1.78 2.33 -6.45
C ALA A 553 2.42 3.71 -6.71
N PHE A 554 2.75 4.46 -5.65
CA PHE A 554 3.46 5.73 -5.76
C PHE A 554 4.88 5.58 -6.30
N ILE A 555 5.67 4.62 -5.79
CA ILE A 555 7.09 4.51 -6.12
C ILE A 555 7.32 3.73 -7.42
N LEU A 556 6.70 2.57 -7.55
CA LEU A 556 6.97 1.59 -8.61
C LEU A 556 5.90 1.55 -9.70
N GLY A 557 4.68 2.01 -9.41
CA GLY A 557 3.53 1.88 -10.30
C GLY A 557 2.80 0.55 -10.13
N SER A 558 1.99 0.20 -11.13
CA SER A 558 1.20 -1.03 -11.23
C SER A 558 1.96 -2.22 -11.79
#